data_AF-A0A963WAI1-F1
#
_entry.id   AF-A0A963WAI1-F1
#
_cell.length_a   1.000
_cell.length_b   1.000
_cell.length_c   1.000
_cell.angle_alpha   90.00
_cell.angle_beta   90.00
_cell.angle_gamma   90.00
#
_symmetry.space_group_name_H-M   'P 1'
#
loop_
_entity.id
_entity.type
_entity.pdbx_description
1 polymer ?
#
loop_
_entity_poly.entity_id
_entity_poly.type
_entity_poly.pdbx_seq_one_letter_code
_entity_poly.pdbx_strand_id
1 'polypeptide(L)'
;MAGKPSPSDAWPLSASIVASLAVSAVIGLANVIHVLGLTGGSIGGRLLAVMPIYFLAAFAGAQIAFWLLRALVARAVGLFRGQAENAGLGAREHGVVVLLTFVAAGLFQYAESTGVQRVLQERAASPAAQAGSCPPDIACTPLQPADEVADADAATRRDVAARGLLIAEGFARLMRDPDPAVRATLARRADLPDELLERMAGDRHPAVREAVAGALRLSDEALSRLAFDREESVRLAVARNRNAPPTALEVLAANSSAQIRLLVAEHRRASEPVLLRLLNGSGDRAERIARERLPGGGKPAQ
;
A
#
# COMPACT_ATOMS: atom_id res chain seq x y z
N MET A 1 14.10 48.35 -36.35
CA MET A 1 13.60 47.27 -37.21
C MET A 1 13.96 45.94 -36.56
N ALA A 2 13.03 45.35 -35.80
CA ALA A 2 13.22 44.02 -35.22
C ALA A 2 12.93 42.99 -36.33
N GLY A 3 13.93 42.22 -36.72
CA GLY A 3 13.78 41.15 -37.71
C GLY A 3 12.68 40.19 -37.27
N LYS A 4 11.75 39.87 -38.18
CA LYS A 4 10.80 38.77 -37.96
C LYS A 4 11.62 37.49 -37.70
N PRO A 5 11.35 36.75 -36.61
CA PRO A 5 12.02 35.48 -36.38
C PRO A 5 11.75 34.54 -37.56
N SER A 6 12.81 33.95 -38.09
CA SER A 6 12.74 32.99 -39.20
C SER A 6 11.95 31.74 -38.75
N PRO A 7 11.24 31.06 -39.67
CA PRO A 7 10.48 29.84 -39.39
C PRO A 7 11.34 28.64 -38.94
N SER A 8 12.66 28.83 -38.77
CA SER A 8 13.65 27.84 -38.32
C SER A 8 13.64 27.57 -36.81
N ASP A 9 12.99 28.42 -36.00
CA ASP A 9 13.14 28.38 -34.54
C ASP A 9 12.00 27.62 -33.83
N ALA A 10 10.97 27.23 -34.58
CA ALA A 10 9.87 26.42 -34.08
C ALA A 10 10.29 24.95 -34.01
N TRP A 11 10.27 24.37 -32.82
CA TRP A 11 10.56 22.95 -32.66
C TRP A 11 9.42 22.14 -33.29
N PRO A 12 9.74 21.19 -34.19
CA PRO A 12 8.71 20.35 -34.81
C PRO A 12 8.04 19.49 -33.74
N LEU A 13 6.80 19.05 -34.00
CA LEU A 13 6.06 18.17 -33.09
C LEU A 13 6.85 16.90 -32.72
N SER A 14 7.66 16.40 -33.65
CA SER A 14 8.60 15.29 -33.43
C SER A 14 9.63 15.59 -32.33
N ALA A 15 10.14 16.82 -32.24
CA ALA A 15 11.06 17.22 -31.17
C ALA A 15 10.36 17.31 -29.80
N SER A 16 9.10 17.78 -29.77
CA SER A 16 8.28 17.75 -28.54
C SER A 16 8.05 16.32 -28.04
N ILE A 17 7.82 15.37 -28.95
CA ILE A 17 7.65 13.94 -28.63
C ILE A 17 8.93 13.36 -28.04
N VAL A 18 10.08 13.61 -28.68
CA VAL A 18 11.38 13.13 -28.16
C VAL A 18 11.67 13.71 -26.78
N ALA A 19 11.40 15.00 -26.59
CA ALA A 19 11.58 15.65 -25.29
C ALA A 19 10.64 15.10 -24.22
N SER A 20 9.35 14.87 -24.54
CA SER A 20 8.40 14.32 -23.56
C SER A 20 8.80 12.91 -23.12
N LEU A 21 9.24 12.07 -24.06
CA LEU A 21 9.71 10.70 -23.81
C LEU A 21 10.95 10.72 -22.91
N ALA A 22 11.94 11.57 -23.23
CA ALA A 22 13.15 11.69 -22.43
C ALA A 22 12.86 12.15 -20.99
N VAL A 23 12.04 13.19 -20.82
CA VAL A 23 11.65 13.71 -19.49
C VAL A 23 10.90 12.65 -18.69
N SER A 24 9.94 11.97 -19.32
CA SER A 24 9.13 10.93 -18.65
C SER A 24 9.97 9.72 -18.26
N ALA A 25 10.96 9.34 -19.08
CA ALA A 25 11.88 8.26 -18.75
C ALA A 25 12.77 8.61 -17.55
N VAL A 26 13.27 9.86 -17.48
CA VAL A 26 14.07 10.34 -16.32
C VAL A 26 13.23 10.32 -15.05
N ILE A 27 11.98 10.82 -15.11
CA ILE A 27 11.06 10.81 -13.96
C ILE A 27 10.74 9.36 -13.53
N GLY A 28 10.41 8.49 -14.48
CA GLY A 28 10.14 7.08 -14.20
C GLY A 28 11.33 6.36 -13.57
N LEU A 29 12.54 6.61 -14.07
CA LEU A 29 13.77 6.02 -13.53
C LEU A 29 14.09 6.56 -12.13
N ALA A 30 13.94 7.87 -11.91
CA ALA A 30 14.14 8.48 -10.60
C ALA A 30 13.17 7.91 -9.55
N ASN A 31 11.92 7.64 -9.95
CA ASN A 31 10.94 7.03 -9.07
C ASN A 31 11.30 5.58 -8.71
N VAL A 32 11.78 4.80 -9.69
CA VAL A 32 12.31 3.44 -9.47
C VAL A 32 13.50 3.47 -8.49
N ILE A 33 14.45 4.38 -8.70
CA ILE A 33 15.62 4.55 -7.81
C ILE A 33 15.17 4.93 -6.40
N HIS A 34 14.20 5.83 -6.26
CA HIS A 34 13.67 6.23 -4.96
C HIS A 34 13.05 5.04 -4.21
N VAL A 35 12.25 4.21 -4.90
CA VAL A 35 11.66 3.00 -4.30
C VAL A 35 12.74 1.97 -3.94
N LEU A 36 13.76 1.81 -4.77
CA LEU A 36 14.92 0.95 -4.47
C LEU A 36 15.73 1.46 -3.27
N GLY A 37 15.95 2.78 -3.17
CA GLY A 37 16.70 3.42 -2.09
C GLY A 37 15.99 3.32 -0.72
N LEU A 38 14.66 3.39 -0.71
CA LEU A 38 13.86 3.20 0.51
C LEU A 38 13.88 1.76 1.06
N THR A 39 14.30 0.76 0.27
CA THR A 39 14.08 -0.67 0.56
C THR A 39 15.34 -1.49 0.88
N GLY A 40 16.53 -0.88 0.97
CA GLY A 40 17.70 -1.44 1.66
C GLY A 40 17.97 -2.94 1.41
N GLY A 41 18.51 -3.28 0.24
CA GLY A 41 19.41 -4.43 0.04
C GLY A 41 18.90 -5.87 0.17
N SER A 42 17.66 -6.17 0.57
CA SER A 42 17.23 -7.58 0.75
C SER A 42 15.86 -7.98 0.17
N ILE A 43 15.21 -7.12 -0.61
CA ILE A 43 13.89 -7.38 -1.24
C ILE A 43 13.96 -7.28 -2.77
N GLY A 44 15.15 -7.47 -3.36
CA GLY A 44 15.37 -7.30 -4.80
C GLY A 44 14.39 -8.08 -5.68
N GLY A 45 14.06 -9.32 -5.30
CA GLY A 45 13.24 -10.21 -6.14
C GLY A 45 11.75 -9.89 -6.25
N ARG A 46 11.10 -9.35 -5.20
CA ARG A 46 9.64 -9.09 -5.22
C ARG A 46 9.27 -7.69 -5.67
N LEU A 47 10.15 -6.70 -5.44
CA LEU A 47 9.94 -5.35 -5.95
C LEU A 47 10.24 -5.25 -7.44
N LEU A 48 11.14 -6.07 -7.99
CA LEU A 48 11.37 -6.16 -9.44
C LEU A 48 10.08 -6.43 -10.23
N ALA A 49 9.11 -7.16 -9.66
CA ALA A 49 7.83 -7.44 -10.31
C ALA A 49 6.87 -6.24 -10.33
N VAL A 50 7.00 -5.30 -9.38
CA VAL A 50 6.14 -4.12 -9.24
C VAL A 50 6.81 -2.86 -9.78
N MET A 51 8.13 -2.85 -9.96
CA MET A 51 8.91 -1.77 -10.59
C MET A 51 8.34 -1.33 -11.95
N PRO A 52 7.93 -2.25 -12.85
CA PRO A 52 7.32 -1.86 -14.12
C PRO A 52 6.05 -1.06 -13.92
N ILE A 53 5.24 -1.36 -12.89
CA ILE A 53 3.99 -0.67 -12.61
C ILE A 53 4.26 0.77 -12.16
N TYR A 54 5.22 0.98 -11.25
CA TYR A 54 5.61 2.33 -10.81
C TYR A 54 6.26 3.15 -11.92
N PHE A 55 7.11 2.52 -12.74
CA PHE A 55 7.68 3.16 -13.92
C PHE A 55 6.58 3.57 -14.90
N LEU A 56 5.64 2.67 -15.21
CA LEU A 56 4.58 2.92 -16.19
C LEU A 56 3.60 4.00 -15.69
N ALA A 57 3.23 3.97 -14.41
CA ALA A 57 2.35 4.98 -13.82
C ALA A 57 3.00 6.37 -13.80
N ALA A 58 4.26 6.48 -13.34
CA ALA A 58 5.00 7.73 -13.33
C ALA A 58 5.27 8.25 -14.76
N PHE A 59 5.58 7.35 -15.69
CA PHE A 59 5.79 7.67 -17.09
C PHE A 59 4.50 8.17 -17.75
N ALA A 60 3.37 7.51 -17.53
CA ALA A 60 2.07 7.93 -18.05
C ALA A 60 1.64 9.29 -17.47
N GLY A 61 1.80 9.49 -16.16
CA GLY A 61 1.55 10.77 -15.51
C GLY A 61 2.40 11.90 -16.07
N ALA A 62 3.70 11.65 -16.27
CA ALA A 62 4.62 12.62 -16.86
C ALA A 62 4.26 12.98 -18.31
N GLN A 63 3.80 12.01 -19.12
CA GLN A 63 3.31 12.29 -20.47
C GLN A 63 2.08 13.20 -20.43
N ILE A 64 1.08 12.87 -19.62
CA ILE A 64 -0.14 13.69 -19.49
C ILE A 64 0.22 15.10 -19.04
N ALA A 65 1.04 15.24 -18.00
CA ALA A 65 1.47 16.53 -17.48
C ALA A 65 2.24 17.36 -18.52
N PHE A 66 3.18 16.75 -19.24
CA PHE A 66 3.95 17.43 -20.28
C PHE A 66 3.06 17.99 -21.39
N TRP A 67 2.10 17.20 -21.89
CA TRP A 67 1.22 17.64 -22.98
C TRP A 67 0.21 18.70 -22.53
N LEU A 68 -0.30 18.60 -21.30
CA LEU A 68 -1.15 19.64 -20.70
C LEU A 68 -0.37 20.95 -20.52
N LEU A 69 0.84 20.90 -19.96
CA LEU A 69 1.70 22.06 -19.79
C LEU A 69 2.09 22.66 -21.14
N ARG A 70 2.39 21.84 -22.14
CA ARG A 70 2.68 22.28 -23.51
C ARG A 70 1.48 23.04 -24.10
N ALA A 71 0.27 22.50 -23.95
CA ALA A 71 -0.95 23.15 -24.44
C ALA A 71 -1.22 24.49 -23.71
N LEU A 72 -1.03 24.52 -22.39
CA LEU A 72 -1.18 25.74 -21.59
C LEU A 72 -0.17 26.81 -21.97
N VAL A 73 1.11 26.45 -22.12
CA VAL A 73 2.17 27.38 -22.53
C VAL A 73 1.93 27.88 -23.96
N ALA A 74 1.52 27.01 -24.89
CA ALA A 74 1.17 27.42 -26.25
C ALA A 74 0.00 28.41 -26.27
N ARG A 75 -1.05 28.15 -25.49
CA ARG A 75 -2.21 29.05 -25.37
C ARG A 75 -1.82 30.41 -24.76
N ALA A 76 -1.01 30.41 -23.70
CA ALA A 76 -0.52 31.63 -23.08
C ALA A 76 0.32 32.46 -24.06
N VAL A 77 1.27 31.82 -24.75
CA VAL A 77 2.13 32.47 -25.74
C VAL A 77 1.33 32.98 -26.95
N GLY A 78 0.34 32.23 -27.42
CA GLY A 78 -0.57 32.64 -28.49
C GLY A 78 -1.36 33.90 -28.13
N LEU A 79 -1.86 33.99 -26.90
CA LEU A 79 -2.51 35.19 -26.36
C LEU A 79 -1.57 36.41 -26.35
N PHE A 80 -0.31 36.24 -25.94
CA PHE A 80 0.67 37.33 -25.92
C PHE A 80 1.18 37.75 -27.31
N ARG A 81 1.21 36.82 -28.28
CA ARG A 81 1.71 37.08 -29.64
C ARG A 81 0.61 37.47 -30.64
N GLY A 82 -0.66 37.38 -30.26
CA GLY A 82 -1.80 37.62 -31.16
C GLY A 82 -1.85 36.63 -32.34
N GLN A 83 -1.35 35.41 -32.15
CA GLN A 83 -1.29 34.35 -33.19
C GLN A 83 -2.30 33.23 -32.89
N ALA A 84 -2.71 32.50 -33.95
CA ALA A 84 -3.63 31.37 -33.84
C ALA A 84 -3.09 30.26 -32.91
N GLU A 85 -4.00 29.51 -32.26
CA GLU A 85 -3.74 28.53 -31.19
C GLU A 85 -2.75 27.40 -31.54
N ASN A 86 -2.38 27.24 -32.82
CA ASN A 86 -1.50 26.18 -33.32
C ASN A 86 -0.08 26.64 -33.68
N ALA A 87 0.33 27.84 -33.27
CA ALA A 87 1.71 28.30 -33.46
C ALA A 87 2.70 27.37 -32.71
N GLY A 88 3.68 26.82 -33.43
CA GLY A 88 4.70 25.96 -32.85
C GLY A 88 5.48 26.68 -31.74
N LEU A 89 5.73 25.97 -30.63
CA LEU A 89 6.55 26.49 -29.54
C LEU A 89 8.01 26.57 -29.98
N GLY A 90 8.68 27.68 -29.65
CA GLY A 90 10.13 27.81 -29.84
C GLY A 90 10.93 27.00 -28.82
N ALA A 91 12.26 26.98 -28.97
CA ALA A 91 13.16 26.24 -28.07
C ALA A 91 13.09 26.73 -26.60
N ARG A 92 12.92 28.04 -26.38
CA ARG A 92 12.82 28.62 -25.04
C ARG A 92 11.55 28.17 -24.33
N GLU A 93 10.43 28.18 -25.03
CA GLU A 93 9.14 27.78 -24.50
C GLU A 93 9.09 26.27 -24.23
N HIS A 94 9.74 25.46 -25.07
CA HIS A 94 9.93 24.04 -24.78
C HIS A 94 10.78 23.80 -23.53
N GLY A 95 11.85 24.57 -23.32
CA GLY A 95 12.63 24.53 -22.09
C GLY A 95 11.78 24.82 -20.84
N VAL A 96 10.84 25.77 -20.93
CA VAL A 96 9.89 26.08 -19.85
C VAL A 96 8.94 24.91 -19.60
N VAL A 97 8.38 24.30 -20.64
CA VAL A 97 7.49 23.12 -20.50
C VAL A 97 8.22 21.96 -19.82
N VAL A 98 9.46 21.69 -20.23
CA VAL A 98 10.30 20.64 -19.61
C VAL A 98 10.53 20.93 -18.13
N LEU A 99 10.94 22.16 -17.80
CA LEU A 99 11.19 22.57 -16.40
C LEU A 99 9.92 22.44 -15.55
N LEU A 100 8.78 22.95 -16.03
CA LEU A 100 7.51 22.86 -15.32
C LEU A 100 7.05 21.41 -15.13
N THR A 101 7.36 20.51 -16.07
CA THR A 101 7.06 19.09 -15.96
C THR A 101 7.85 18.45 -14.82
N PHE A 102 9.15 18.75 -14.70
CA PHE A 102 9.98 18.29 -13.58
C PHE A 102 9.51 18.87 -12.24
N VAL A 103 9.16 20.15 -12.19
CA VAL A 103 8.65 20.79 -10.96
C VAL A 103 7.33 20.17 -10.53
N ALA A 104 6.39 19.93 -11.46
CA ALA A 104 5.12 19.28 -11.17
C ALA A 104 5.32 17.85 -10.65
N ALA A 105 6.22 17.08 -11.26
CA ALA A 105 6.55 15.73 -10.80
C ALA A 105 7.17 15.76 -9.38
N GLY A 106 8.11 16.67 -9.11
CA GLY A 106 8.72 16.84 -7.80
C GLY A 106 7.71 17.24 -6.72
N LEU A 107 6.78 18.15 -7.04
CA LEU A 107 5.71 18.57 -6.13
C LEU A 107 4.72 17.44 -5.83
N PHE A 108 4.36 16.63 -6.83
CA PHE A 108 3.49 15.48 -6.64
C PHE A 108 4.14 14.44 -5.71
N GLN A 109 5.41 14.15 -5.94
CA GLN A 109 6.19 13.23 -5.12
C GLN A 109 6.39 13.76 -3.68
N TYR A 110 6.57 15.08 -3.54
CA TYR A 110 6.61 15.74 -2.23
C TYR A 110 5.24 15.70 -1.54
N ALA A 111 4.14 15.91 -2.26
CA ALA A 111 2.78 15.84 -1.73
C ALA A 111 2.41 14.43 -1.22
N GLU A 112 2.80 13.37 -1.92
CA GLU A 112 2.62 11.99 -1.43
C GLU A 112 3.42 11.74 -0.15
N SER A 113 4.67 12.21 -0.11
CA SER A 113 5.53 12.05 1.08
C SER A 113 4.99 12.82 2.30
N THR A 114 4.47 14.03 2.08
CA THR A 114 3.93 14.89 3.13
C THR A 114 2.53 14.49 3.55
N GLY A 115 1.69 13.94 2.67
CA GLY A 115 0.37 13.39 3.03
C GLY A 115 0.49 12.24 4.02
N VAL A 116 1.44 11.32 3.79
CA VAL A 116 1.73 10.24 4.74
C VAL A 116 2.27 10.81 6.06
N GLN A 117 3.18 11.78 6.02
CA GLN A 117 3.67 12.43 7.25
C GLN A 117 2.60 13.21 8.00
N ARG A 118 1.68 13.86 7.30
CA ARG A 118 0.59 14.64 7.87
C ARG A 118 -0.43 13.74 8.55
N VAL A 119 -0.82 12.62 7.93
CA VAL A 119 -1.68 11.61 8.57
C VAL A 119 -1.02 11.05 9.83
N LEU A 120 0.31 10.85 9.81
CA LEU A 120 1.06 10.41 10.99
C LEU A 120 1.14 11.52 12.07
N GLN A 121 1.31 12.79 11.69
CA GLN A 121 1.35 13.93 12.62
C GLN A 121 -0.02 14.27 13.22
N GLU A 122 -1.08 14.26 12.42
CA GLU A 122 -2.46 14.53 12.87
C GLU A 122 -2.95 13.42 13.81
N ARG A 123 -2.57 12.16 13.56
CA ARG A 123 -2.80 11.08 14.53
C ARG A 123 -1.96 11.22 15.79
N ALA A 124 -0.69 11.63 15.68
CA ALA A 124 0.16 11.89 16.85
C ALA A 124 -0.33 13.08 17.70
N ALA A 125 -0.99 14.06 17.08
CA ALA A 125 -1.56 15.22 17.75
C ALA A 125 -2.97 14.98 18.30
N SER A 126 -3.62 13.85 17.98
CA SER A 126 -4.95 13.51 18.51
C SER A 126 -4.92 13.36 20.03
N PRO A 127 -5.95 13.82 20.77
CA PRO A 127 -6.03 13.62 22.23
C PRO A 127 -5.99 12.14 22.64
N ALA A 128 -6.35 11.21 21.76
CA ALA A 128 -6.19 9.76 21.97
C ALA A 128 -4.73 9.27 21.85
N ALA A 129 -3.84 10.03 21.22
CA ALA A 129 -2.40 9.78 21.18
C ALA A 129 -1.65 10.52 22.30
N GLN A 130 -2.17 11.66 22.75
CA GLN A 130 -1.64 12.40 23.91
C GLN A 130 -2.03 11.75 25.25
N ALA A 131 -3.21 11.12 25.32
CA ALA A 131 -3.52 10.12 26.34
C ALA A 131 -2.87 8.80 25.93
N GLY A 132 -1.58 8.64 26.25
CA GLY A 132 -0.82 7.44 25.91
C GLY A 132 -1.63 6.15 26.12
N SER A 133 -1.60 5.26 25.14
CA SER A 133 -2.29 3.97 25.07
C SER A 133 -1.81 2.95 26.12
N CYS A 134 -1.32 3.41 27.26
CA CYS A 134 -0.89 2.53 28.33
C CYS A 134 -2.11 2.01 29.10
N PRO A 135 -2.22 0.68 29.25
CA PRO A 135 -3.18 0.10 30.17
C PRO A 135 -2.98 0.71 31.58
N PRO A 136 -4.05 0.86 32.37
CA PRO A 136 -3.89 1.13 33.79
C PRO A 136 -2.94 0.05 34.36
N ASP A 137 -1.97 0.48 35.17
CA ASP A 137 -0.96 -0.33 35.88
C ASP A 137 0.35 -0.68 35.12
N ILE A 138 0.56 -0.22 33.87
CA ILE A 138 1.83 -0.39 33.16
C ILE A 138 2.50 0.98 32.94
N ALA A 139 3.67 1.19 33.54
CA ALA A 139 4.47 2.39 33.30
C ALA A 139 4.94 2.44 31.85
N CYS A 140 4.49 3.46 31.09
CA CYS A 140 5.02 3.73 29.77
C CYS A 140 6.49 4.15 29.92
N THR A 141 7.42 3.37 29.36
CA THR A 141 8.80 3.81 29.18
C THR A 141 8.82 5.04 28.26
N PRO A 142 9.72 6.03 28.46
CA PRO A 142 9.78 7.24 27.63
C PRO A 142 9.94 6.95 26.14
N LEU A 143 9.47 7.88 25.29
CA LEU A 143 9.73 7.91 23.85
C LEU A 143 11.23 7.73 23.58
N GLN A 144 11.65 6.60 23.02
CA GLN A 144 13.05 6.43 22.60
C GLN A 144 13.27 7.03 21.21
N PRO A 145 14.37 7.76 21.00
CA PRO A 145 14.74 8.27 19.69
C PRO A 145 15.10 7.12 18.74
N ALA A 146 14.92 7.35 17.44
CA ALA A 146 14.92 6.28 16.43
C ALA A 146 16.29 5.61 16.22
N ASP A 147 17.37 6.32 16.54
CA ASP A 147 18.76 5.88 16.55
C ASP A 147 19.03 4.88 17.68
N GLU A 148 18.56 5.15 18.91
CA GLU A 148 18.67 4.19 20.02
C GLU A 148 17.95 2.87 19.71
N VAL A 149 16.78 2.94 19.07
CA VAL A 149 16.04 1.75 18.65
C VAL A 149 16.78 1.02 17.52
N ALA A 150 17.48 1.72 16.64
CA ALA A 150 18.14 1.11 15.49
C ALA A 150 19.33 0.24 15.90
N ASP A 151 20.10 0.67 16.89
CA ASP A 151 21.33 0.00 17.33
C ASP A 151 21.08 -1.05 18.42
N ALA A 152 19.89 -1.06 19.02
CA ALA A 152 19.48 -2.05 20.02
C ALA A 152 19.37 -3.46 19.44
N ASP A 153 19.52 -4.48 20.29
CA ASP A 153 19.32 -5.87 19.89
C ASP A 153 17.86 -6.20 19.54
N ALA A 154 17.63 -7.35 18.89
CA ALA A 154 16.30 -7.73 18.44
C ALA A 154 15.30 -7.90 19.60
N ALA A 155 15.75 -8.28 20.80
CA ALA A 155 14.88 -8.44 21.96
C ALA A 155 14.36 -7.08 22.44
N THR A 156 15.27 -6.12 22.59
CA THR A 156 14.96 -4.73 22.96
C THR A 156 14.05 -4.08 21.93
N ARG A 157 14.32 -4.25 20.63
CA ARG A 157 13.44 -3.73 19.57
C ARG A 157 12.04 -4.35 19.59
N ARG A 158 11.91 -5.64 19.95
CA ARG A 158 10.59 -6.27 20.15
C ARG A 158 9.86 -5.70 21.35
N ASP A 159 10.55 -5.45 22.46
CA ASP A 159 9.95 -4.85 23.65
C ASP A 159 9.46 -3.43 23.37
N VAL A 160 10.27 -2.63 22.67
CA VAL A 160 9.90 -1.31 22.18
C VAL A 160 8.71 -1.40 21.22
N ALA A 161 8.70 -2.36 20.29
CA ALA A 161 7.55 -2.61 19.41
C ALA A 161 6.30 -2.97 20.21
N ALA A 162 6.39 -3.76 21.28
CA ALA A 162 5.25 -4.18 22.07
C ALA A 162 4.66 -3.08 22.95
N ARG A 163 5.51 -2.17 23.48
CA ARG A 163 5.15 -1.30 24.62
C ARG A 163 5.42 0.19 24.41
N GLY A 164 6.15 0.58 23.37
CA GLY A 164 6.63 1.95 23.22
C GLY A 164 5.53 2.92 22.77
N LEU A 165 5.51 4.12 23.37
CA LEU A 165 5.05 5.32 22.68
C LEU A 165 6.12 5.64 21.65
N LEU A 166 5.81 5.51 20.37
CA LEU A 166 6.78 5.69 19.29
C LEU A 166 6.53 7.03 18.61
N ILE A 167 7.58 7.84 18.48
CA ILE A 167 7.57 8.93 17.51
C ILE A 167 7.50 8.35 16.09
N ALA A 168 7.01 9.14 15.14
CA ALA A 168 6.78 8.70 13.75
C ALA A 168 8.00 7.99 13.12
N GLU A 169 9.20 8.47 13.42
CA GLU A 169 10.46 7.91 12.90
C GLU A 169 10.80 6.54 13.49
N GLY A 170 10.73 6.37 14.82
CA GLY A 170 10.93 5.09 15.48
C GLY A 170 9.90 4.04 15.04
N PHE A 171 8.66 4.47 14.86
CA PHE A 171 7.62 3.62 14.29
C PHE A 171 7.92 3.18 12.85
N ALA A 172 8.30 4.12 11.98
CA ALA A 172 8.65 3.83 10.60
C ALA A 172 9.85 2.87 10.48
N ARG A 173 10.78 2.95 11.44
CA ARG A 173 11.92 2.02 11.57
C ARG A 173 11.44 0.61 11.90
N LEU A 174 10.64 0.44 12.95
CA LEU A 174 10.15 -0.88 13.37
C LEU A 174 9.24 -1.55 12.34
N MET A 175 8.46 -0.76 11.58
CA MET A 175 7.70 -1.25 10.43
C MET A 175 8.57 -1.92 9.36
N ARG A 176 9.85 -1.53 9.27
CA ARG A 176 10.83 -2.05 8.31
C ARG A 176 11.93 -2.85 8.98
N ASP A 177 11.74 -3.22 10.25
CA ASP A 177 12.76 -3.96 11.01
C ASP A 177 13.18 -5.21 10.25
N PRO A 178 14.48 -5.53 10.15
CA PRO A 178 14.92 -6.76 9.50
C PRO A 178 14.30 -8.01 10.13
N ASP A 179 14.07 -8.01 11.44
CA ASP A 179 13.50 -9.13 12.18
C ASP A 179 11.97 -9.19 12.03
N PRO A 180 11.43 -10.25 11.40
CA PRO A 180 9.98 -10.42 11.28
C PRO A 180 9.26 -10.54 12.63
N ALA A 181 9.93 -10.99 13.70
CA ALA A 181 9.31 -11.07 15.02
C ALA A 181 9.08 -9.68 15.63
N VAL A 182 9.95 -8.70 15.37
CA VAL A 182 9.74 -7.29 15.72
C VAL A 182 8.51 -6.76 14.96
N ARG A 183 8.49 -6.93 13.64
CA ARG A 183 7.36 -6.47 12.80
C ARG A 183 6.04 -7.14 13.18
N ALA A 184 6.04 -8.44 13.46
CA ALA A 184 4.83 -9.16 13.90
C ALA A 184 4.34 -8.70 15.28
N THR A 185 5.27 -8.31 16.16
CA THR A 185 4.92 -7.74 17.47
C THR A 185 4.28 -6.37 17.32
N LEU A 186 4.81 -5.53 16.43
CA LEU A 186 4.20 -4.24 16.08
C LEU A 186 2.78 -4.43 15.49
N ALA A 187 2.60 -5.40 14.59
CA ALA A 187 1.31 -5.71 13.96
C ALA A 187 0.21 -6.15 14.95
N ARG A 188 0.59 -6.71 16.11
CA ARG A 188 -0.35 -7.15 17.15
C ARG A 188 -0.86 -6.01 18.03
N ARG A 189 -0.31 -4.80 17.89
CA ARG A 189 -0.72 -3.68 18.74
C ARG A 189 -2.14 -3.23 18.41
N ALA A 190 -2.93 -3.01 19.45
CA ALA A 190 -4.30 -2.52 19.32
C ALA A 190 -4.38 -1.05 18.89
N ASP A 191 -3.32 -0.26 19.07
CA ASP A 191 -3.24 1.17 18.72
C ASP A 191 -2.66 1.43 17.32
N LEU A 192 -2.36 0.38 16.55
CA LEU A 192 -1.82 0.52 15.20
C LEU A 192 -2.82 1.22 14.27
N PRO A 193 -2.44 2.27 13.54
CA PRO A 193 -3.32 2.84 12.51
C PRO A 193 -3.74 1.82 11.45
N ASP A 194 -5.01 1.86 11.03
CA ASP A 194 -5.59 0.88 10.10
C ASP A 194 -4.81 0.83 8.78
N GLU A 195 -4.40 1.97 8.23
CA GLU A 195 -3.66 2.04 6.96
C GLU A 195 -2.29 1.36 7.06
N LEU A 196 -1.68 1.37 8.25
CA LEU A 196 -0.41 0.71 8.51
C LEU A 196 -0.61 -0.79 8.68
N LEU A 197 -1.67 -1.20 9.37
CA LEU A 197 -2.09 -2.59 9.49
C LEU A 197 -2.38 -3.20 8.10
N GLU A 198 -3.12 -2.48 7.25
CA GLU A 198 -3.41 -2.84 5.86
C GLU A 198 -2.14 -3.06 5.04
N ARG A 199 -1.17 -2.17 5.18
CA ARG A 199 0.13 -2.32 4.52
C ARG A 199 0.88 -3.57 5.00
N MET A 200 0.81 -3.89 6.29
CA MET A 200 1.46 -5.08 6.85
C MET A 200 0.80 -6.39 6.40
N ALA A 201 -0.44 -6.37 5.91
CA ALA A 201 -1.07 -7.53 5.29
C ALA A 201 -0.29 -8.02 4.05
N GLY A 202 0.52 -7.15 3.42
CA GLY A 202 1.41 -7.49 2.32
C GLY A 202 2.84 -7.89 2.73
N ASP A 203 3.13 -8.07 4.03
CA ASP A 203 4.51 -8.33 4.49
C ASP A 203 5.10 -9.60 3.86
N ARG A 204 6.40 -9.55 3.54
CA ARG A 204 7.12 -10.68 2.93
C ARG A 204 7.09 -11.94 3.80
N HIS A 205 7.09 -11.77 5.12
CA HIS A 205 7.20 -12.84 6.10
C HIS A 205 5.82 -13.24 6.63
N PRO A 206 5.51 -14.55 6.63
CA PRO A 206 4.17 -15.01 7.00
C PRO A 206 3.78 -14.75 8.45
N ALA A 207 4.72 -14.83 9.40
CA ALA A 207 4.43 -14.51 10.81
C ALA A 207 3.87 -13.09 11.01
N VAL A 208 4.24 -12.14 10.14
CA VAL A 208 3.69 -10.78 10.18
C VAL A 208 2.28 -10.77 9.59
N ARG A 209 2.08 -11.39 8.42
CA ARG A 209 0.74 -11.49 7.80
C ARG A 209 -0.25 -12.26 8.68
N GLU A 210 0.21 -13.27 9.40
CA GLU A 210 -0.58 -14.02 10.39
C GLU A 210 -1.00 -13.12 11.57
N ALA A 211 -0.07 -12.32 12.11
CA ALA A 211 -0.38 -11.35 13.15
C ALA A 211 -1.43 -10.33 12.68
N VAL A 212 -1.30 -9.85 11.45
CA VAL A 212 -2.24 -8.91 10.83
C VAL A 212 -3.60 -9.56 10.59
N ALA A 213 -3.64 -10.80 10.09
CA ALA A 213 -4.87 -11.56 9.87
C ALA A 213 -5.68 -11.78 11.15
N GLY A 214 -5.02 -11.81 12.31
CA GLY A 214 -5.68 -11.90 13.61
C GLY A 214 -6.28 -10.59 14.12
N ALA A 215 -6.00 -9.45 13.49
CA ALA A 215 -6.49 -8.14 13.94
C ALA A 215 -7.97 -7.93 13.59
N LEU A 216 -8.77 -7.51 14.57
CA LEU A 216 -10.22 -7.32 14.40
C LEU A 216 -10.60 -6.09 13.56
N ARG A 217 -9.65 -5.15 13.36
CA ARG A 217 -9.86 -3.92 12.59
C ARG A 217 -9.39 -4.01 11.14
N LEU A 218 -8.83 -5.15 10.72
CA LEU A 218 -8.40 -5.35 9.35
C LEU A 218 -9.62 -5.34 8.41
N SER A 219 -9.50 -4.70 7.24
CA SER A 219 -10.59 -4.63 6.27
C SER A 219 -11.00 -5.99 5.72
N ASP A 220 -12.26 -6.07 5.31
CA ASP A 220 -12.81 -7.25 4.64
C ASP A 220 -12.05 -7.60 3.35
N GLU A 221 -11.58 -6.60 2.61
CA GLU A 221 -10.80 -6.79 1.39
C GLU A 221 -9.44 -7.45 1.68
N ALA A 222 -8.73 -6.97 2.71
CA ALA A 222 -7.47 -7.59 3.10
C ALA A 222 -7.65 -9.00 3.68
N LEU A 223 -8.68 -9.23 4.50
CA LEU A 223 -9.01 -10.58 4.99
C LEU A 223 -9.35 -11.53 3.82
N SER A 224 -10.10 -11.06 2.83
CA SER A 224 -10.43 -11.83 1.62
C SER A 224 -9.18 -12.18 0.81
N ARG A 225 -8.23 -11.24 0.68
CA ARG A 225 -6.94 -11.50 0.03
C ARG A 225 -6.08 -12.50 0.83
N LEU A 226 -6.02 -12.37 2.15
CA LEU A 226 -5.25 -13.26 3.02
C LEU A 226 -5.85 -14.67 3.12
N ALA A 227 -7.13 -14.86 2.79
CA ALA A 227 -7.73 -16.20 2.66
C ALA A 227 -7.05 -17.06 1.58
N PHE A 228 -6.46 -16.43 0.56
CA PHE A 228 -5.66 -17.07 -0.49
C PHE A 228 -4.17 -17.13 -0.17
N ASP A 229 -3.74 -16.78 1.06
CA ASP A 229 -2.33 -16.79 1.40
C ASP A 229 -1.73 -18.18 1.22
N ARG A 230 -0.48 -18.25 0.73
CA ARG A 230 0.24 -19.51 0.53
C ARG A 230 0.50 -20.25 1.85
N GLU A 231 0.70 -19.54 2.94
CA GLU A 231 0.97 -20.15 4.23
C GLU A 231 -0.31 -20.52 4.98
N GLU A 232 -0.36 -21.76 5.45
CA GLU A 232 -1.52 -22.27 6.17
C GLU A 232 -1.78 -21.51 7.48
N SER A 233 -0.74 -21.08 8.19
CA SER A 233 -0.89 -20.35 9.45
C SER A 233 -1.63 -19.02 9.27
N VAL A 234 -1.39 -18.34 8.14
CA VAL A 234 -2.09 -17.09 7.79
C VAL A 234 -3.56 -17.36 7.47
N ARG A 235 -3.86 -18.37 6.64
CA ARG A 235 -5.24 -18.77 6.33
C ARG A 235 -6.02 -19.19 7.58
N LEU A 236 -5.34 -19.87 8.50
CA LEU A 236 -5.89 -20.30 9.78
C LEU A 236 -6.16 -19.10 10.71
N ALA A 237 -5.29 -18.07 10.71
CA ALA A 237 -5.56 -16.82 11.41
C ALA A 237 -6.79 -16.08 10.83
N VAL A 238 -6.98 -16.05 9.51
CA VAL A 238 -8.20 -15.51 8.88
C VAL A 238 -9.43 -16.31 9.32
N ALA A 239 -9.38 -17.65 9.30
CA ALA A 239 -10.51 -18.49 9.74
C ALA A 239 -10.89 -18.28 11.22
N ARG A 240 -9.92 -17.94 12.07
CA ARG A 240 -10.14 -17.62 13.50
C ARG A 240 -10.62 -16.18 13.73
N ASN A 241 -10.41 -15.28 12.78
CA ASN A 241 -10.79 -13.89 12.93
C ASN A 241 -12.31 -13.77 12.95
N ARG A 242 -12.87 -13.35 14.08
CA ARG A 242 -14.33 -13.21 14.29
C ARG A 242 -15.00 -12.27 13.29
N ASN A 243 -14.22 -11.37 12.68
CA ASN A 243 -14.68 -10.42 11.68
C ASN A 243 -14.43 -10.88 10.24
N ALA A 244 -13.93 -12.11 10.01
CA ALA A 244 -13.74 -12.65 8.67
C ALA A 244 -15.04 -12.53 7.84
N PRO A 245 -14.97 -11.86 6.67
CA PRO A 245 -16.14 -11.67 5.82
C PRO A 245 -16.55 -13.00 5.16
N PRO A 246 -17.83 -13.15 4.78
CA PRO A 246 -18.31 -14.36 4.10
C PRO A 246 -17.49 -14.73 2.86
N THR A 247 -17.00 -13.74 2.10
CA THR A 247 -16.13 -13.94 0.93
C THR A 247 -14.82 -14.65 1.28
N ALA A 248 -14.17 -14.26 2.39
CA ALA A 248 -12.98 -14.94 2.88
C ALA A 248 -13.30 -16.37 3.34
N LEU A 249 -14.41 -16.54 4.06
CA LEU A 249 -14.84 -17.85 4.56
C LEU A 249 -15.21 -18.82 3.43
N GLU A 250 -15.79 -18.34 2.33
CA GLU A 250 -16.13 -19.16 1.17
C GLU A 250 -14.87 -19.75 0.51
N VAL A 251 -13.82 -18.95 0.40
CA VAL A 251 -12.50 -19.41 -0.08
C VAL A 251 -11.92 -20.48 0.86
N LEU A 252 -12.01 -20.24 2.17
CA LEU A 252 -11.48 -21.15 3.18
C LEU A 252 -12.32 -22.44 3.33
N ALA A 253 -13.60 -22.43 2.97
CA ALA A 253 -14.44 -23.63 2.95
C ALA A 253 -13.93 -24.67 1.93
N ALA A 254 -13.32 -24.22 0.83
CA ALA A 254 -12.70 -25.08 -0.17
C ALA A 254 -11.25 -25.48 0.18
N ASN A 255 -10.74 -25.11 1.36
CA ASN A 255 -9.36 -25.40 1.74
C ASN A 255 -9.12 -26.90 1.94
N SER A 256 -7.92 -27.39 1.61
CA SER A 256 -7.53 -28.79 1.82
C SER A 256 -7.39 -29.15 3.30
N SER A 257 -7.04 -28.18 4.17
CA SER A 257 -6.90 -28.40 5.60
C SER A 257 -8.26 -28.59 6.29
N ALA A 258 -8.48 -29.77 6.86
CA ALA A 258 -9.69 -30.08 7.62
C ALA A 258 -9.86 -29.17 8.85
N GLN A 259 -8.76 -28.70 9.43
CA GLN A 259 -8.79 -27.77 10.55
C GLN A 259 -9.35 -26.40 10.12
N ILE A 260 -8.93 -25.88 8.97
CA ILE A 260 -9.46 -24.62 8.43
C ILE A 260 -10.95 -24.76 8.11
N ARG A 261 -11.34 -25.84 7.42
CA ARG A 261 -12.75 -26.11 7.12
C ARG A 261 -13.60 -26.19 8.40
N LEU A 262 -13.10 -26.81 9.46
CA LEU A 262 -13.79 -26.90 10.74
C LEU A 262 -14.01 -25.52 11.36
N LEU A 263 -12.99 -24.65 11.36
CA LEU A 263 -13.11 -23.28 11.84
C LEU A 263 -14.16 -22.48 11.04
N VAL A 264 -14.20 -22.67 9.72
CA VAL A 264 -15.21 -22.05 8.86
C VAL A 264 -16.61 -22.56 9.21
N ALA A 265 -16.80 -23.87 9.40
CA ALA A 265 -18.09 -24.45 9.78
C ALA A 265 -18.63 -23.90 11.11
N GLU A 266 -17.74 -23.70 12.08
CA GLU A 266 -18.05 -23.15 13.41
C GLU A 266 -18.15 -21.61 13.41
N HIS A 267 -17.75 -20.94 12.33
CA HIS A 267 -17.69 -19.49 12.27
C HIS A 267 -19.11 -18.88 12.28
N ARG A 268 -19.36 -17.92 13.19
CA ARG A 268 -20.67 -17.26 13.32
C ARG A 268 -21.11 -16.57 12.01
N ARG A 269 -20.16 -16.01 11.25
CA ARG A 269 -20.42 -15.34 9.96
C ARG A 269 -20.44 -16.28 8.75
N ALA A 270 -20.32 -17.60 8.94
CA ALA A 270 -20.50 -18.54 7.83
C ALA A 270 -21.95 -18.49 7.36
N SER A 271 -22.16 -17.97 6.16
CA SER A 271 -23.46 -17.89 5.49
C SER A 271 -23.85 -19.24 4.89
N GLU A 272 -25.11 -19.38 4.48
CA GLU A 272 -25.59 -20.59 3.82
C GLU A 272 -24.75 -21.00 2.60
N PRO A 273 -24.35 -20.10 1.67
CA PRO A 273 -23.43 -20.45 0.58
C PRO A 273 -22.08 -21.03 1.06
N VAL A 274 -21.52 -20.48 2.15
CA VAL A 274 -20.28 -20.97 2.74
C VAL A 274 -20.47 -22.37 3.32
N LEU A 275 -21.58 -22.62 4.02
CA LEU A 275 -21.89 -23.93 4.59
C LEU A 275 -22.14 -24.97 3.49
N LEU A 276 -22.84 -24.61 2.42
CA LEU A 276 -23.02 -25.47 1.25
C LEU A 276 -21.68 -25.83 0.60
N ARG A 277 -20.73 -24.90 0.58
CA ARG A 277 -19.37 -25.14 0.05
C ARG A 277 -18.58 -26.20 0.84
N LEU A 278 -18.91 -26.39 2.11
CA LEU A 278 -18.32 -27.44 2.96
C LEU A 278 -18.88 -28.84 2.68
N LEU A 279 -20.00 -28.96 1.96
CA LEU A 279 -20.61 -30.24 1.57
C LEU A 279 -19.87 -30.85 0.37
N ASN A 280 -18.62 -31.26 0.60
CA ASN A 280 -17.72 -31.77 -0.44
C ASN A 280 -17.58 -33.30 -0.46
N GLY A 281 -18.32 -34.03 0.39
CA GLY A 281 -18.25 -35.48 0.48
C GLY A 281 -17.02 -36.02 1.21
N SER A 282 -16.27 -35.18 1.91
CA SER A 282 -15.12 -35.59 2.73
C SER A 282 -15.54 -36.35 3.99
N GLY A 283 -16.78 -36.17 4.45
CA GLY A 283 -17.30 -36.80 5.68
C GLY A 283 -16.61 -36.29 6.96
N ASP A 284 -15.84 -35.20 6.86
CA ASP A 284 -15.12 -34.65 8.00
C ASP A 284 -16.08 -33.95 9.00
N ARG A 285 -15.51 -33.46 10.11
CA ARG A 285 -16.30 -32.75 11.12
C ARG A 285 -16.91 -31.45 10.58
N ALA A 286 -16.25 -30.77 9.65
CA ALA A 286 -16.75 -29.53 9.08
C ALA A 286 -18.02 -29.76 8.26
N GLU A 287 -18.04 -30.82 7.43
CA GLU A 287 -19.20 -31.22 6.64
C GLU A 287 -20.40 -31.58 7.54
N ARG A 288 -20.16 -32.31 8.64
CA ARG A 288 -21.23 -32.65 9.59
C ARG A 288 -21.86 -31.42 10.24
N ILE A 289 -21.02 -30.48 10.73
CA ILE A 289 -21.49 -29.22 11.31
C ILE A 289 -22.24 -28.38 10.27
N ALA A 290 -21.78 -28.36 9.01
CA ALA A 290 -22.48 -27.67 7.95
C ALA A 290 -23.89 -28.24 7.69
N ARG A 291 -24.04 -29.58 7.67
CA ARG A 291 -25.37 -30.23 7.53
C ARG A 291 -26.30 -29.90 8.68
N GLU A 292 -25.79 -29.83 9.91
CA GLU A 292 -26.56 -29.47 11.11
C GLU A 292 -27.03 -28.01 11.08
N ARG A 293 -26.20 -27.10 10.55
CA ARG A 293 -26.51 -25.67 10.47
C ARG A 293 -27.41 -25.27 9.29
N LEU A 294 -27.46 -26.08 8.23
CA LEU A 294 -28.28 -25.80 7.05
C LEU A 294 -29.75 -26.19 7.27
N PRO A 295 -30.72 -25.34 6.91
CA PRO A 295 -32.13 -25.70 6.96
C PRO A 295 -32.40 -26.89 6.02
N GLY A 296 -33.13 -27.90 6.51
CA GLY A 296 -33.47 -29.08 5.69
C GLY A 296 -32.34 -30.10 5.49
N GLY A 297 -31.22 -30.00 6.22
CA GLY A 297 -30.15 -31.01 6.25
C GLY A 297 -29.19 -30.95 5.05
N GLY A 298 -29.09 -29.81 4.36
CA GLY A 298 -28.13 -29.58 3.27
C GLY A 298 -28.53 -30.19 1.92
N LYS A 299 -29.81 -30.52 1.70
CA LYS A 299 -30.31 -30.85 0.36
C LYS A 299 -30.46 -29.55 -0.46
N PRO A 300 -29.95 -29.48 -1.70
CA PRO A 300 -30.20 -28.32 -2.55
C PRO A 300 -31.71 -28.16 -2.75
N ALA A 301 -32.20 -26.92 -2.72
CA ALA A 301 -33.58 -26.59 -3.06
C ALA A 301 -33.88 -27.15 -4.47
N GLN A 302 -34.90 -28.01 -4.55
CA GLN A 302 -35.37 -28.61 -5.81
C GLN A 302 -36.09 -27.59 -6.67
#